data_AF-A0A9K3MX42-F1
#
_entry.id   AF-A0A9K3MX42-F1
#
_cell.length_a   1.000
_cell.length_b   1.000
_cell.length_c   1.000
_cell.angle_alpha   90.00
_cell.angle_beta   90.00
_cell.angle_gamma   90.00
#
_symmetry.space_group_name_H-M   'P 1'
#
loop_
_entity.id
_entity.type
_entity.pdbx_description
1 polymer ?
#
loop_
_entity_poly.entity_id
_entity_poly.type
_entity_poly.pdbx_seq_one_letter_code
_entity_poly.pdbx_strand_id
1 'polypeptide(L)'
;MSENELLKPDAIESDDDDTVCLGESFFIDNNYELATFTFGSHVLHLLCLQSASTDFDLTGQLVWPGARLLNQYISNNVELLQGSSALELGSGVGVTGILCSRFCHKVVLTDHNDEILNKNIELHKSSEDSNSCAALSAEKLEWGNSDQLDHILQKHPEGFDLILGADIYILFILSFKRSLFRVHAWFQKTVEACASRRETVKKRF
;
A
#
# COMPACT_ATOMS: atom_id res chain seq x y z
N MET A 1 -30.65 -16.80 -57.76
CA MET A 1 -32.03 -16.81 -57.24
C MET A 1 -32.35 -18.24 -56.92
N SER A 2 -32.68 -18.70 -55.73
CA SER A 2 -32.86 -18.09 -54.39
C SER A 2 -33.30 -19.28 -53.54
N GLU A 3 -32.60 -19.63 -52.46
CA GLU A 3 -33.13 -20.55 -51.45
C GLU A 3 -32.79 -20.06 -50.03
N ASN A 4 -33.85 -20.01 -49.23
CA ASN A 4 -33.94 -19.99 -47.76
C ASN A 4 -33.37 -18.80 -46.98
N GLU A 5 -34.20 -17.76 -46.87
CA GLU A 5 -34.20 -16.84 -45.73
C GLU A 5 -35.14 -17.41 -44.64
N LEU A 6 -34.56 -18.10 -43.65
CA LEU A 6 -35.29 -18.52 -42.45
C LEU A 6 -35.66 -17.28 -41.63
N LEU A 7 -36.96 -17.03 -41.45
CA LEU A 7 -37.49 -16.09 -40.46
C LEU A 7 -36.94 -16.45 -39.07
N LYS A 8 -36.20 -15.51 -38.46
CA LYS A 8 -35.93 -15.53 -37.02
C LYS A 8 -37.16 -14.99 -36.27
N PRO A 9 -37.53 -15.59 -35.14
CA PRO A 9 -38.68 -15.16 -34.35
C PRO A 9 -38.41 -13.78 -33.73
N ASP A 10 -39.41 -12.92 -33.81
CA ASP A 10 -39.48 -11.63 -33.12
C ASP A 10 -39.25 -11.84 -31.62
N ALA A 11 -38.12 -11.32 -31.13
CA ALA A 11 -37.85 -11.26 -29.71
C ALA A 11 -38.71 -10.16 -29.11
N ILE A 12 -39.65 -10.59 -28.27
CA ILE A 12 -40.48 -9.76 -27.40
C ILE A 12 -39.55 -8.98 -26.48
N GLU A 13 -39.60 -7.65 -26.58
CA GLU A 13 -39.09 -6.74 -25.56
C GLU A 13 -39.92 -6.92 -24.28
N SER A 14 -39.24 -7.13 -23.14
CA SER A 14 -39.84 -6.94 -21.82
C SER A 14 -38.78 -6.50 -20.82
N ASP A 15 -38.89 -5.22 -20.47
CA ASP A 15 -38.65 -4.56 -19.18
C ASP A 15 -37.33 -4.80 -18.41
N ASP A 16 -36.56 -3.71 -18.39
CA ASP A 16 -35.91 -3.10 -17.22
C ASP A 16 -35.05 -4.00 -16.33
N ASP A 17 -33.80 -4.17 -16.74
CA ASP A 17 -32.69 -4.13 -15.79
C ASP A 17 -31.63 -3.17 -16.35
N ASP A 18 -31.85 -1.87 -16.11
CA ASP A 18 -30.81 -0.84 -16.21
C ASP A 18 -29.74 -1.08 -15.13
N THR A 19 -29.05 -2.22 -15.19
CA THR A 19 -27.77 -2.37 -14.50
C THR A 19 -26.77 -1.49 -15.25
N VAL A 20 -26.66 -0.23 -14.82
CA VAL A 20 -25.61 0.68 -15.25
C VAL A 20 -24.28 0.04 -14.84
N CYS A 21 -23.57 -0.55 -15.79
CA CYS A 21 -22.19 -0.99 -15.61
C CYS A 21 -21.30 0.25 -15.46
N LEU A 22 -21.28 0.80 -14.25
CA LEU A 22 -20.36 1.83 -13.83
C LEU A 22 -18.95 1.24 -13.94
N GLY A 23 -18.13 1.79 -14.84
CA GLY A 23 -16.73 1.37 -14.95
C GLY A 23 -16.01 1.53 -13.62
N GLU A 24 -14.91 0.80 -13.41
CA GLU A 24 -14.11 0.86 -12.17
C GLU A 24 -13.75 2.30 -11.77
N SER A 25 -13.64 3.22 -12.75
CA SER A 25 -13.40 4.65 -12.55
C SER A 25 -14.52 5.43 -11.84
N PHE A 26 -15.73 4.90 -11.74
CA PHE A 26 -16.85 5.58 -11.07
C PHE A 26 -16.74 5.52 -9.54
N PHE A 27 -16.04 4.52 -9.01
CA PHE A 27 -15.85 4.33 -7.56
C PHE A 27 -14.51 4.89 -7.05
N ILE A 28 -13.68 5.46 -7.93
CA ILE A 28 -12.38 6.03 -7.54
C ILE A 28 -12.58 7.51 -7.18
N ASP A 29 -12.70 7.79 -5.88
CA ASP A 29 -12.61 9.15 -5.39
C ASP A 29 -11.16 9.63 -5.51
N ASN A 30 -10.91 10.51 -6.48
CA ASN A 30 -9.62 11.13 -6.72
C ASN A 30 -9.53 12.55 -6.13
N ASN A 31 -10.48 12.95 -5.27
CA ASN A 31 -10.47 14.25 -4.62
C ASN A 31 -9.48 14.28 -3.45
N TYR A 32 -8.22 13.97 -3.75
CA TYR A 32 -7.15 14.07 -2.77
C TYR A 32 -6.94 15.53 -2.40
N GLU A 33 -6.91 15.79 -1.10
CA GLU A 33 -6.54 17.09 -0.56
C GLU A 33 -5.16 17.01 0.08
N LEU A 34 -4.40 18.10 -0.04
CA LEU A 34 -3.11 18.20 0.62
C LEU A 34 -3.32 18.43 2.12
N ALA A 35 -2.99 17.42 2.92
CA ALA A 35 -3.03 17.48 4.37
C ALA A 35 -1.62 17.63 4.96
N THR A 36 -1.54 18.31 6.10
CA THR A 36 -0.28 18.49 6.84
C THR A 36 -0.29 17.64 8.10
N PHE A 37 0.74 16.81 8.27
CA PHE A 37 0.94 15.97 9.45
C PHE A 37 2.21 16.40 10.18
N THR A 38 2.11 16.53 11.51
CA THR A 38 3.24 16.93 12.35
C THR A 38 3.51 15.83 13.38
N PHE A 39 4.75 15.33 13.40
CA PHE A 39 5.24 14.32 14.33
C PHE A 39 6.55 14.79 14.94
N GLY A 40 6.52 15.23 16.19
CA GLY A 40 7.65 15.93 16.81
C GLY A 40 8.05 17.18 16.02
N SER A 41 9.29 17.26 15.57
CA SER A 41 9.80 18.34 14.69
C SER A 41 9.61 18.07 13.20
N HIS A 42 8.99 16.95 12.81
CA HIS A 42 8.85 16.54 11.42
C HIS A 42 7.47 16.93 10.88
N VAL A 43 7.47 17.74 9.83
CA VAL A 43 6.26 18.14 9.10
C VAL A 43 6.24 17.42 7.76
N LEU A 44 5.15 16.73 7.46
CA LEU A 44 4.90 16.02 6.21
C LEU A 44 3.67 16.59 5.51
N HIS A 45 3.71 16.61 4.19
CA HIS A 45 2.59 17.04 3.34
C HIS A 45 2.17 15.88 2.45
N LEU A 46 0.96 15.36 2.64
CA LEU A 46 0.47 14.22 1.88
C LEU A 46 -0.87 14.54 1.23
N LEU A 47 -1.04 14.07 0.00
CA LEU A 47 -2.34 13.90 -0.64
C LEU A 47 -3.04 12.71 0.01
N CYS A 48 -4.23 12.96 0.54
CA CYS A 48 -5.12 11.92 1.10
C CYS A 48 -6.58 12.36 0.98
N LEU A 49 -7.50 11.40 1.09
CA LEU A 49 -8.92 11.72 1.27
C LEU A 49 -9.14 12.28 2.69
N GLN A 50 -10.14 13.16 2.84
CA GLN A 50 -10.49 13.75 4.15
C GLN A 50 -11.57 12.99 4.91
N SER A 51 -12.38 12.20 4.20
CA SER A 51 -13.47 11.42 4.78
C SER A 51 -13.45 10.00 4.26
N ALA A 52 -13.77 9.06 5.14
CA ALA A 52 -13.97 7.68 4.72
C ALA A 52 -15.17 7.56 3.80
N SER A 53 -14.98 6.93 2.64
CA SER A 53 -16.08 6.28 1.93
C SER A 53 -16.36 4.93 2.58
N THR A 54 -17.59 4.43 2.43
CA THR A 54 -17.96 3.06 2.79
C THR A 54 -17.36 2.01 1.85
N ASP A 55 -16.68 2.42 0.78
CA ASP A 55 -16.04 1.51 -0.16
C ASP A 55 -14.69 1.02 0.37
N PHE A 56 -14.57 -0.31 0.47
CA PHE A 56 -13.39 -0.98 1.02
C PHE A 56 -12.10 -0.63 0.27
N ASP A 57 -12.19 -0.34 -1.03
CA ASP A 57 -11.05 0.02 -1.89
C ASP A 57 -10.49 1.43 -1.61
N LEU A 58 -11.26 2.29 -0.93
CA LEU A 58 -10.86 3.66 -0.62
C LEU A 58 -10.22 3.79 0.77
N THR A 59 -10.24 2.73 1.58
CA THR A 59 -9.67 2.76 2.95
C THR A 59 -8.17 3.02 2.97
N GLY A 60 -7.43 2.57 1.95
CA GLY A 60 -6.00 2.85 1.80
C GLY A 60 -5.67 4.33 1.51
N GLN A 61 -6.67 5.16 1.26
CA GLN A 61 -6.49 6.56 0.85
C GLN A 61 -6.62 7.55 2.02
N LEU A 62 -6.80 7.05 3.24
CA LEU A 62 -6.88 7.80 4.49
C LEU A 62 -5.64 7.55 5.34
N VAL A 63 -5.36 8.51 6.24
CA VAL A 63 -4.42 8.27 7.34
C VAL A 63 -5.17 7.75 8.56
N TRP A 64 -4.95 6.48 8.90
CA TRP A 64 -5.59 5.84 10.04
C TRP A 64 -4.95 6.21 11.39
N PRO A 65 -5.70 6.15 12.51
CA PRO A 65 -5.20 6.56 13.82
C PRO A 65 -3.94 5.81 14.30
N GLY A 66 -3.83 4.50 14.04
CA GLY A 66 -2.66 3.71 14.38
C GLY A 66 -1.42 4.13 13.60
N ALA A 67 -1.55 4.54 12.33
CA ALA A 67 -0.45 5.16 11.58
C ALA A 67 0.01 6.47 12.24
N ARG A 68 -0.90 7.30 12.76
CA ARG A 68 -0.53 8.52 13.50
C ARG A 68 0.21 8.19 14.80
N LEU A 69 -0.24 7.17 15.54
CA LEU A 69 0.43 6.73 16.77
C LEU A 69 1.83 6.16 16.50
N LEU A 70 1.98 5.33 15.47
CA LEU A 70 3.27 4.78 15.06
C LEU A 70 4.24 5.90 14.66
N ASN A 71 3.78 6.89 13.90
CA ASN A 71 4.61 8.03 13.52
C ASN A 71 5.03 8.89 14.71
N GLN A 72 4.14 9.10 15.69
CA GLN A 72 4.50 9.77 16.94
C GLN A 72 5.59 8.98 17.68
N TYR A 73 5.47 7.66 17.75
CA TYR A 73 6.48 6.80 18.35
C TYR A 73 7.83 6.90 17.62
N ILE A 74 7.82 6.76 16.28
CA ILE A 74 9.04 6.87 15.45
C ILE A 74 9.70 8.23 15.63
N SER A 75 8.93 9.34 15.65
CA SER A 75 9.48 10.68 15.82
C SER A 75 10.21 10.89 17.16
N ASN A 76 9.89 10.08 18.17
CA ASN A 76 10.55 10.10 19.47
C ASN A 76 11.69 9.08 19.60
N ASN A 77 11.87 8.18 18.62
CA ASN A 77 12.84 7.08 18.65
C ASN A 77 13.54 6.92 17.29
N VAL A 78 13.92 8.05 16.66
CA VAL A 78 14.46 8.09 15.29
C VAL A 78 15.77 7.31 15.15
N GLU A 79 16.52 7.15 16.24
CA GLU A 79 17.76 6.37 16.31
C GLU A 79 17.56 4.89 15.98
N LEU A 80 16.34 4.35 16.14
CA LEU A 80 16.01 2.98 15.76
C LEU A 80 16.03 2.77 14.24
N LEU A 81 15.84 3.85 13.47
CA LEU A 81 15.74 3.81 12.00
C LEU A 81 17.01 4.28 11.30
N GLN A 82 17.95 4.90 12.04
CA GLN A 82 19.10 5.58 11.47
C GLN A 82 19.95 4.65 10.60
N GLY A 83 20.05 4.95 9.31
CA GLY A 83 20.86 4.18 8.36
C GLY A 83 20.36 2.74 8.15
N SER A 84 19.10 2.47 8.43
CA SER A 84 18.46 1.17 8.19
C SER A 84 17.72 1.12 6.85
N SER A 85 17.34 -0.08 6.41
CA SER A 85 16.42 -0.30 5.29
C SER A 85 15.05 -0.76 5.77
N ALA A 86 13.96 -0.23 5.20
CA ALA A 86 12.60 -0.58 5.62
C ALA A 86 11.69 -1.02 4.47
N LEU A 87 10.81 -1.97 4.75
CA LEU A 87 9.65 -2.32 3.93
C LEU A 87 8.38 -2.03 4.73
N GLU A 88 7.48 -1.20 4.22
CA GLU A 88 6.17 -0.97 4.83
C GLU A 88 5.10 -1.78 4.11
N LEU A 89 4.35 -2.58 4.87
CA LEU A 89 3.22 -3.38 4.40
C LEU A 89 1.93 -2.62 4.64
N GLY A 90 1.06 -2.53 3.62
CA GLY A 90 -0.21 -1.81 3.72
C GLY A 90 0.00 -0.33 4.05
N SER A 91 0.75 0.35 3.19
CA SER A 91 1.24 1.71 3.44
C SER A 91 0.14 2.76 3.32
N GLY A 92 -0.98 2.44 2.67
CA GLY A 92 -2.04 3.38 2.33
C GLY A 92 -1.48 4.59 1.56
N VAL A 93 -1.62 5.79 2.13
CA VAL A 93 -1.05 7.02 1.54
C VAL A 93 0.46 7.18 1.76
N GLY A 94 1.09 6.32 2.56
CA GLY A 94 2.55 6.27 2.75
C GLY A 94 3.09 7.11 3.90
N VAL A 95 2.23 7.62 4.78
CA VAL A 95 2.62 8.57 5.85
C VAL A 95 3.76 8.05 6.73
N THR A 96 3.79 6.75 7.05
CA THR A 96 4.83 6.18 7.91
C THR A 96 6.15 6.05 7.17
N GLY A 97 6.20 5.36 6.04
CA GLY A 97 7.45 5.13 5.35
C GLY A 97 8.02 6.41 4.74
N ILE A 98 7.20 7.41 4.40
CA ILE A 98 7.67 8.77 4.08
C ILE A 98 8.35 9.41 5.29
N LEU A 99 7.81 9.30 6.51
CA LEU A 99 8.52 9.75 7.71
C LEU A 99 9.85 9.01 7.87
N CYS A 100 9.83 7.68 7.76
CA CYS A 100 11.00 6.81 7.88
C CYS A 100 12.09 7.15 6.85
N SER A 101 11.72 7.62 5.66
CA SER A 101 12.65 8.01 4.60
C SER A 101 13.57 9.18 4.97
N ARG A 102 13.30 9.87 6.08
CA ARG A 102 14.20 10.90 6.64
C ARG A 102 15.37 10.32 7.44
N PHE A 103 15.29 9.05 7.85
CA PHE A 103 16.26 8.41 8.76
C PHE A 103 16.87 7.14 8.18
N CYS A 104 16.10 6.39 7.39
CA CYS A 104 16.54 5.20 6.67
C CYS A 104 17.43 5.57 5.46
N HIS A 105 18.23 4.63 4.97
CA HIS A 105 18.93 4.80 3.68
C HIS A 105 18.09 4.26 2.49
N LYS A 106 17.07 3.45 2.76
CA LYS A 106 16.15 2.87 1.76
C LYS A 106 14.80 2.57 2.40
N VAL A 107 13.72 2.94 1.74
CA VAL A 107 12.35 2.60 2.15
C VAL A 107 11.54 2.15 0.93
N VAL A 108 10.89 1.00 1.04
CA VAL A 108 9.95 0.50 0.04
C VAL A 108 8.55 0.49 0.65
N LEU A 109 7.65 1.29 0.07
CA LEU A 109 6.24 1.33 0.42
C LEU A 109 5.49 0.28 -0.39
N THR A 110 4.61 -0.47 0.26
CA THR A 110 3.76 -1.44 -0.44
C THR A 110 2.30 -1.32 -0.06
N ASP A 111 1.43 -1.42 -1.06
CA ASP A 111 -0.03 -1.44 -0.92
C ASP A 111 -0.68 -2.13 -2.13
N HIS A 112 -2.00 -2.33 -2.10
CA HIS A 112 -2.76 -2.78 -3.26
C HIS A 112 -2.77 -1.73 -4.38
N ASN A 113 -2.91 -0.44 -4.01
CA ASN A 113 -2.89 0.68 -4.93
C ASN A 113 -1.66 1.55 -4.69
N ASP A 114 -0.73 1.56 -5.65
CA ASP A 114 0.50 2.33 -5.59
C ASP A 114 0.40 3.72 -6.25
N GLU A 115 -0.72 4.10 -6.83
CA GLU A 115 -0.90 5.41 -7.49
C GLU A 115 -0.74 6.57 -6.50
N ILE A 116 -1.46 6.53 -5.38
CA ILE A 116 -1.38 7.57 -4.34
C ILE A 116 -0.03 7.59 -3.66
N LEU A 117 0.60 6.41 -3.49
CA LEU A 117 1.96 6.30 -2.97
C LEU A 117 2.95 7.01 -3.90
N ASN A 118 2.88 6.75 -5.21
CA ASN A 118 3.76 7.39 -6.19
C ASN A 118 3.59 8.91 -6.19
N LYS A 119 2.34 9.41 -6.16
CA LYS A 119 2.04 10.85 -6.03
C LYS A 119 2.67 11.46 -4.78
N ASN A 120 2.52 10.81 -3.62
CA ASN A 120 3.09 11.31 -2.37
C ASN A 120 4.61 11.21 -2.32
N ILE A 121 5.22 10.20 -2.95
CA ILE A 121 6.67 10.11 -3.11
C ILE A 121 7.19 11.28 -3.95
N GLU A 122 6.54 11.60 -5.07
CA GLU A 122 6.94 12.71 -5.94
C GLU A 122 6.88 14.08 -5.25
N LEU A 123 5.87 14.31 -4.40
CA LEU A 123 5.78 15.51 -3.56
C LEU A 123 6.99 15.67 -2.63
N HIS A 124 7.56 14.57 -2.14
CA HIS A 124 8.73 14.58 -1.25
C HIS A 124 10.07 14.47 -1.98
N LYS A 125 10.07 14.16 -3.29
CA LYS A 125 11.27 14.23 -4.15
C LYS A 125 11.58 15.66 -4.61
N SER A 126 10.55 16.48 -4.75
CA SER A 126 10.64 17.85 -5.31
C SER A 126 10.88 18.93 -4.26
N SER A 127 10.63 18.63 -2.99
CA SER A 127 10.95 19.51 -1.87
C SER A 127 12.44 19.40 -1.55
N GLU A 128 13.18 20.49 -1.73
CA GLU A 128 14.63 20.64 -1.48
C GLU A 128 15.03 20.51 0.00
N ASP A 129 14.30 19.72 0.80
CA ASP A 129 14.72 19.31 2.13
C ASP A 129 15.89 18.33 1.98
N SER A 130 17.07 18.93 1.89
CA SER A 130 18.40 18.38 1.63
C SER A 130 18.87 17.34 2.67
N ASN A 131 17.97 16.84 3.51
CA ASN A 131 18.22 15.88 4.58
C ASN A 131 17.55 14.51 4.34
N SER A 132 16.67 14.33 3.34
CA SER A 132 16.17 13.00 3.00
C SER A 132 17.10 12.32 1.99
N CYS A 133 17.96 11.44 2.51
CA CYS A 133 18.98 10.71 1.77
C CYS A 133 18.54 9.26 1.43
N ALA A 134 17.26 8.91 1.61
CA ALA A 134 16.77 7.56 1.38
C ALA A 134 16.36 7.33 -0.08
N ALA A 135 16.72 6.16 -0.61
CA ALA A 135 16.02 5.64 -1.79
C ALA A 135 14.59 5.27 -1.38
N LEU A 136 13.60 6.08 -1.78
CA LEU A 136 12.18 5.89 -1.51
C LEU A 136 11.43 5.46 -2.78
N SER A 137 10.76 4.31 -2.73
CA SER A 137 9.99 3.75 -3.85
C SER A 137 8.68 3.10 -3.38
N ALA A 138 7.74 2.92 -4.30
CA ALA A 138 6.50 2.16 -4.09
C ALA A 138 6.49 0.91 -4.96
N GLU A 139 5.92 -0.18 -4.46
CA GLU A 139 5.68 -1.42 -5.19
C GLU A 139 4.29 -1.96 -4.83
N LYS A 140 3.57 -2.52 -5.82
CA LYS A 140 2.30 -3.18 -5.57
C LYS A 140 2.50 -4.50 -4.80
N LEU A 141 1.81 -4.68 -3.68
CA LEU A 141 1.78 -5.92 -2.92
C LEU A 141 0.38 -6.20 -2.35
N GLU A 142 -0.28 -7.16 -2.95
CA GLU A 142 -1.53 -7.74 -2.47
C GLU A 142 -1.25 -8.84 -1.46
N TRP A 143 -2.01 -8.83 -0.36
CA TRP A 143 -1.84 -9.81 0.70
C TRP A 143 -2.15 -11.22 0.21
N GLY A 144 -1.19 -12.12 0.38
CA GLY A 144 -1.28 -13.49 -0.14
C GLY A 144 -0.78 -13.67 -1.58
N ASN A 145 -0.34 -12.61 -2.26
CA ASN A 145 0.25 -12.70 -3.59
C ASN A 145 1.75 -12.99 -3.49
N SER A 146 2.12 -14.26 -3.66
CA SER A 146 3.52 -14.68 -3.60
C SER A 146 4.37 -14.17 -4.76
N ASP A 147 3.79 -14.01 -5.96
CA ASP A 147 4.54 -13.59 -7.14
C ASP A 147 5.02 -12.13 -7.00
N GLN A 148 4.14 -11.25 -6.51
CA GLN A 148 4.47 -9.86 -6.20
C GLN A 148 5.52 -9.77 -5.09
N LEU A 149 5.39 -10.59 -4.04
CA LEU A 149 6.38 -10.64 -2.98
C LEU A 149 7.74 -11.12 -3.51
N ASP A 150 7.77 -12.20 -4.29
CA ASP A 150 9.00 -12.75 -4.87
C ASP A 150 9.69 -11.73 -5.78
N HIS A 151 8.94 -10.95 -6.55
CA HIS A 151 9.47 -9.85 -7.35
C HIS A 151 10.16 -8.77 -6.50
N ILE A 152 9.52 -8.33 -5.41
CA ILE A 152 10.10 -7.37 -4.47
C ILE A 152 11.39 -7.95 -3.85
N LEU A 153 11.36 -9.22 -3.44
CA LEU A 153 12.52 -9.90 -2.85
C LEU A 153 13.66 -10.15 -3.85
N GLN A 154 13.36 -10.27 -5.15
CA GLN A 154 14.36 -10.35 -6.22
C GLN A 154 15.01 -8.99 -6.49
N LYS A 155 14.24 -7.90 -6.45
CA LYS A 155 14.77 -6.52 -6.53
C LYS A 155 15.62 -6.14 -5.32
N HIS A 156 15.35 -6.73 -4.17
CA HIS A 156 16.03 -6.45 -2.89
C HIS A 156 16.61 -7.74 -2.28
N PRO A 157 17.63 -8.35 -2.91
CA PRO A 157 18.18 -9.63 -2.46
C PRO A 157 18.80 -9.59 -1.06
N GLU A 158 19.23 -8.41 -0.60
CA GLU A 158 19.74 -8.13 0.74
C GLU A 158 18.67 -8.14 1.84
N GLY A 159 17.39 -8.09 1.46
CA GLY A 159 16.27 -7.99 2.38
C GLY A 159 16.08 -6.59 2.96
N PHE A 160 15.45 -6.55 4.13
CA PHE A 160 15.13 -5.32 4.86
C PHE A 160 15.48 -5.45 6.34
N ASP A 161 15.86 -4.33 6.95
CA ASP A 161 16.21 -4.27 8.38
C ASP A 161 14.96 -4.18 9.24
N LEU A 162 13.97 -3.45 8.75
CA LEU A 162 12.71 -3.15 9.42
C LEU A 162 11.53 -3.54 8.52
N ILE A 163 10.55 -4.20 9.10
CA ILE A 163 9.23 -4.40 8.48
C ILE A 163 8.22 -3.59 9.29
N LEU A 164 7.55 -2.66 8.61
CA LEU A 164 6.59 -1.74 9.20
C LEU A 164 5.17 -2.10 8.74
N GLY A 165 4.18 -1.73 9.54
CA GLY A 165 2.77 -1.82 9.17
C GLY A 165 1.91 -1.25 10.28
N ALA A 166 0.99 -0.36 9.91
CA ALA A 166 0.06 0.29 10.84
C ALA A 166 -1.38 0.06 10.39
N ASP A 167 -2.26 -0.31 11.32
CA ASP A 167 -3.69 -0.61 11.07
C ASP A 167 -3.98 -1.70 10.02
N ILE A 168 -2.98 -2.53 9.69
CA ILE A 168 -3.06 -3.62 8.70
C ILE A 168 -3.84 -4.87 9.16
N TYR A 169 -4.14 -4.99 10.45
CA TYR A 169 -4.89 -6.12 11.00
C TYR A 169 -6.41 -5.89 11.08
N ILE A 170 -6.92 -4.77 10.55
CA ILE A 170 -8.35 -4.47 10.61
C ILE A 170 -9.18 -5.39 9.68
N LEU A 171 -8.61 -5.76 8.53
CA LEU A 171 -9.24 -6.66 7.54
C LEU A 171 -9.38 -8.11 8.03
N PHE A 172 -8.63 -8.48 9.06
CA PHE A 172 -8.64 -9.84 9.62
C PHE A 172 -9.90 -10.14 10.43
N ILE A 173 -10.48 -9.14 11.09
CA ILE A 173 -11.59 -9.37 12.01
C ILE A 173 -12.93 -9.53 11.26
N LEU A 174 -13.03 -9.03 10.03
CA LEU A 174 -14.28 -9.03 9.26
C LEU A 174 -14.43 -10.21 8.28
N SER A 175 -13.36 -10.95 7.96
CA SER A 175 -13.42 -12.04 6.98
C SER A 175 -13.18 -13.43 7.61
N PHE A 176 -14.29 -14.13 7.84
CA PHE A 176 -14.51 -15.57 8.06
C PHE A 176 -13.32 -16.47 8.52
N LYS A 177 -13.54 -17.17 9.65
CA LYS A 177 -12.62 -17.99 10.49
C LYS A 177 -11.71 -19.04 9.82
N ARG A 178 -11.68 -19.19 8.49
CA ARG A 178 -10.78 -20.12 7.77
C ARG A 178 -9.68 -19.43 6.95
N SER A 179 -9.88 -18.19 6.48
CA SER A 179 -8.87 -17.45 5.72
C SER A 179 -7.82 -16.79 6.62
N LEU A 180 -8.21 -16.47 7.86
CA LEU A 180 -7.38 -15.85 8.89
C LEU A 180 -6.02 -16.56 9.09
N PHE A 181 -6.05 -17.88 9.23
CA PHE A 181 -4.81 -18.66 9.43
C PHE A 181 -3.86 -18.56 8.24
N ARG A 182 -4.40 -18.51 7.01
CA ARG A 182 -3.59 -18.46 5.79
C ARG A 182 -2.93 -17.11 5.62
N VAL A 183 -3.68 -16.03 5.83
CA VAL A 183 -3.12 -14.69 5.72
C VAL A 183 -2.17 -14.39 6.89
N HIS A 184 -2.46 -14.86 8.11
CA HIS A 184 -1.56 -14.68 9.26
C HIS A 184 -0.25 -15.41 9.02
N ALA A 185 -0.34 -16.68 8.59
CA ALA A 185 0.83 -17.46 8.23
C ALA A 185 1.59 -16.84 7.05
N TRP A 186 0.89 -16.26 6.07
CA TRP A 186 1.52 -15.54 4.97
C TRP A 186 2.23 -14.27 5.44
N PHE A 187 1.62 -13.48 6.32
CA PHE A 187 2.24 -12.30 6.90
C PHE A 187 3.50 -12.67 7.68
N GLN A 188 3.41 -13.69 8.55
CA GLN A 188 4.57 -14.21 9.29
C GLN A 188 5.67 -14.67 8.34
N LYS A 189 5.33 -15.45 7.31
CA LYS A 189 6.29 -15.88 6.27
C LYS A 189 6.87 -14.70 5.51
N THR A 190 6.11 -13.65 5.25
CA THR A 190 6.57 -12.44 4.57
C THR A 190 7.59 -11.71 5.43
N VAL A 191 7.28 -11.49 6.71
CA VAL A 191 8.20 -10.90 7.68
C VAL A 191 9.47 -11.75 7.81
N GLU A 192 9.34 -13.06 7.97
CA GLU A 192 10.46 -14.00 8.06
C GLU A 192 11.31 -14.03 6.78
N ALA A 193 10.68 -14.04 5.60
CA ALA A 193 11.39 -14.05 4.32
C ALA A 193 12.18 -12.77 4.10
N CYS A 194 11.61 -11.61 4.46
CA CYS A 194 12.29 -10.32 4.37
C CYS A 194 13.48 -10.24 5.35
N ALA A 195 13.32 -10.76 6.57
CA ALA A 195 14.35 -10.72 7.61
C ALA A 195 15.47 -11.77 7.42
N SER A 196 15.13 -13.00 7.02
CA SER A 196 16.07 -14.13 6.88
C SER A 196 17.11 -13.94 5.77
N ARG A 197 16.75 -13.21 4.70
CA ARG A 197 17.67 -12.90 3.61
C ARG A 197 18.86 -12.04 4.06
N ARG A 198 18.65 -11.16 5.05
CA ARG A 198 19.73 -10.35 5.64
C ARG A 198 20.75 -11.19 6.40
N GLU A 199 20.29 -12.18 7.17
CA GLU A 199 21.16 -13.07 7.95
C GLU A 199 22.02 -13.96 7.04
N THR A 200 21.48 -14.36 5.89
CA THR A 200 22.20 -15.16 4.88
C THR A 200 23.30 -14.36 4.18
N VAL A 201 23.06 -13.06 3.92
CA VAL A 201 24.08 -12.17 3.33
C VAL A 201 25.18 -11.84 4.35
N LYS A 202 24.85 -11.60 5.62
CA LYS A 202 25.84 -11.37 6.68
C LYS A 202 26.78 -12.55 6.93
N LYS A 203 26.33 -13.79 6.72
CA LYS A 203 27.17 -15.00 6.85
C LYS A 203 28.12 -15.24 5.67
N ARG A 204 28.02 -14.44 4.60
CA ARG A 204 28.79 -14.62 3.36
C ARG A 204 30.00 -13.68 3.25
N PHE A 205 30.27 -12.89 4.29
CA PHE A 205 31.41 -11.98 4.42
C PHE A 205 32.23 -12.33 5.66
#